data_AF-A0A177EF57-F1
#
_entry.id   AF-A0A177EF57-F1
#
_cell.length_a   1.000
_cell.length_b   1.000
_cell.length_c   1.000
_cell.angle_alpha   90.00
_cell.angle_beta   90.00
_cell.angle_gamma   90.00
#
_symmetry.space_group_name_H-M   'P 1'
#
loop_
_entity.id
_entity.type
_entity.pdbx_description
1 polymer ?
#
loop_
_entity_poly.entity_id
_entity_poly.type
_entity_poly.pdbx_seq_one_letter_code
_entity_poly.pdbx_strand_id
1 'polypeptide(L)'
;MTRRTDSASSSASESSSQSLSETDSAEDLGTDISTSSEENSQLFSIVTGTVSGDYDRIELLLSQIKTLDASKITEEIKEKIFEGVVIRSEAETTEEDPWITSIISLLPYPVLAKALLPRAQKEMAKLSPEELEDAQVLLSLRFKNVPENVVLEMFASLPQCLKVKKHALILFLSAEAPLDPDHEKELQSAFPDLQMAKLKDTFPHYPEEVFFQISKIKPGFVSGSGECMVKGYLLTEDSLSVFIKALKDYYETE
;
A
#
# COMPACT_ATOMS: atom_id res chain seq x y z
N MET A 1 69.32 -37.76 6.87
CA MET A 1 68.77 -39.01 6.30
C MET A 1 68.47 -38.79 4.83
N THR A 2 68.80 -39.81 4.06
CA THR A 2 68.85 -39.94 2.59
C THR A 2 67.51 -39.85 1.87
N ARG A 3 67.56 -39.25 0.66
CA ARG A 3 66.87 -39.59 -0.60
C ARG A 3 65.52 -40.34 -0.54
N ARG A 4 64.54 -39.80 -1.27
CA ARG A 4 64.08 -40.43 -2.53
C ARG A 4 63.40 -39.42 -3.47
N THR A 5 63.97 -39.31 -4.66
CA THR A 5 63.36 -38.87 -5.91
C THR A 5 62.46 -39.98 -6.45
N ASP A 6 61.43 -39.62 -7.23
CA ASP A 6 61.22 -39.99 -8.64
C ASP A 6 59.86 -39.35 -9.06
N SER A 7 59.84 -38.39 -10.00
CA SER A 7 59.86 -38.55 -11.47
C SER A 7 58.60 -39.30 -11.97
N ALA A 8 57.80 -38.85 -12.94
CA ALA A 8 57.86 -37.72 -13.84
C ALA A 8 56.52 -37.64 -14.63
N SER A 9 56.30 -36.48 -15.29
CA SER A 9 55.69 -36.30 -16.64
C SER A 9 54.21 -36.68 -16.84
N SER A 10 53.35 -35.88 -17.49
CA SER A 10 53.57 -35.17 -18.76
C SER A 10 52.49 -34.11 -19.05
N SER A 11 52.93 -32.99 -19.67
CA SER A 11 52.30 -32.19 -20.76
C SER A 11 50.82 -31.77 -20.68
N ALA A 12 50.45 -30.50 -20.51
CA ALA A 12 50.61 -29.32 -21.39
C ALA A 12 49.85 -29.41 -22.73
N SER A 13 48.85 -28.54 -22.92
CA SER A 13 48.34 -27.96 -24.20
C SER A 13 47.27 -26.92 -23.81
N GLU A 14 47.64 -25.64 -23.74
CA GLU A 14 47.47 -24.59 -24.77
C GLU A 14 46.19 -23.76 -24.59
N SER A 15 46.41 -22.51 -24.20
CA SER A 15 45.44 -21.42 -24.32
C SER A 15 45.44 -20.91 -25.76
N SER A 16 44.28 -20.55 -26.31
CA SER A 16 44.21 -19.65 -27.47
C SER A 16 42.88 -18.90 -27.49
N SER A 17 43.02 -17.65 -27.89
CA SER A 17 42.08 -16.55 -27.80
C SER A 17 41.06 -16.50 -28.95
N GLN A 18 39.89 -15.93 -28.64
CA GLN A 18 39.00 -15.06 -29.45
C GLN A 18 38.53 -15.47 -30.86
N SER A 19 37.21 -15.34 -31.07
CA SER A 19 36.63 -14.67 -32.26
C SER A 19 35.21 -14.15 -31.96
N LEU A 20 35.02 -12.86 -32.23
CA LEU A 20 33.75 -12.12 -32.26
C LEU A 20 32.93 -12.52 -33.51
N SER A 21 31.61 -12.57 -33.38
CA SER A 21 30.70 -12.30 -34.49
C SER A 21 29.42 -11.66 -33.95
N GLU A 22 29.34 -10.34 -34.06
CA GLU A 22 28.10 -9.55 -34.07
C GLU A 22 27.35 -9.77 -35.39
N THR A 23 26.02 -9.88 -35.33
CA THR A 23 24.98 -9.13 -36.08
C THR A 23 23.67 -9.93 -35.91
N ASP A 24 22.73 -9.44 -35.11
CA ASP A 24 21.65 -8.49 -35.44
C ASP A 24 20.53 -9.09 -36.29
N SER A 25 19.35 -9.24 -35.68
CA SER A 25 18.03 -9.12 -36.33
C SER A 25 17.01 -8.85 -35.21
N ALA A 26 16.88 -7.56 -34.89
CA ALA A 26 15.69 -7.00 -34.27
C ALA A 26 14.64 -6.76 -35.38
N GLU A 27 13.47 -7.38 -35.22
CA GLU A 27 12.17 -7.02 -35.81
C GLU A 27 11.19 -7.28 -34.65
N ASP A 28 10.83 -6.32 -33.79
CA ASP A 28 9.96 -5.16 -33.96
C ASP A 28 8.54 -5.46 -34.52
N LEU A 29 7.56 -5.04 -33.72
CA LEU A 29 6.13 -4.85 -33.97
C LEU A 29 5.20 -6.06 -34.13
N GLY A 30 4.24 -6.16 -33.21
CA GLY A 30 2.88 -6.46 -33.63
C GLY A 30 2.06 -7.39 -32.74
N THR A 31 1.88 -7.03 -31.46
CA THR A 31 0.54 -7.15 -30.88
C THR A 31 0.42 -6.13 -29.75
N ASP A 32 -0.29 -5.04 -30.05
CA ASP A 32 -0.98 -4.25 -29.06
C ASP A 32 -1.83 -5.19 -28.20
N ILE A 33 -1.29 -5.64 -27.07
CA ILE A 33 -2.14 -6.16 -26.01
C ILE A 33 -2.67 -4.93 -25.29
N SER A 34 -3.68 -4.32 -25.91
CA SER A 34 -4.72 -3.64 -25.16
C SER A 34 -5.49 -4.74 -24.41
N THR A 35 -4.90 -5.26 -23.33
CA THR A 35 -5.68 -5.97 -22.31
C THR A 35 -6.57 -4.92 -21.70
N SER A 36 -7.81 -4.91 -22.17
CA SER A 36 -8.92 -4.16 -21.59
C SER A 36 -8.85 -4.24 -20.07
N SER A 37 -8.92 -3.10 -19.41
CA SER A 37 -9.03 -2.92 -17.95
C SER A 37 -10.08 -3.82 -17.28
N GLU A 38 -11.05 -4.32 -18.05
CA GLU A 38 -12.07 -5.27 -17.60
C GLU A 38 -11.58 -6.70 -17.34
N GLU A 39 -10.52 -7.19 -18.02
CA GLU A 39 -10.01 -8.56 -17.80
C GLU A 39 -9.19 -8.68 -16.50
N ASN A 40 -8.40 -7.66 -16.14
CA ASN A 40 -7.61 -7.67 -14.90
C ASN A 40 -8.46 -7.60 -13.63
N SER A 41 -9.70 -7.11 -13.72
CA SER A 41 -10.62 -7.02 -12.59
C SER A 41 -11.16 -8.39 -12.18
N GLN A 42 -11.18 -9.36 -13.10
CA GLN A 42 -11.63 -10.74 -12.82
C GLN A 42 -10.64 -11.54 -11.97
N LEU A 43 -9.40 -11.02 -11.79
CA LEU A 43 -8.36 -11.64 -10.97
C LEU A 43 -8.39 -11.18 -9.51
N PHE A 44 -9.27 -10.24 -9.15
CA PHE A 44 -9.38 -9.75 -7.77
C PHE A 44 -10.74 -10.05 -7.17
N SER A 45 -10.75 -10.54 -5.94
CA SER A 45 -11.98 -10.71 -5.15
C SER A 45 -11.92 -9.85 -3.89
N ILE A 46 -13.05 -9.22 -3.58
CA ILE A 46 -13.22 -8.40 -2.37
C ILE A 46 -14.01 -9.20 -1.35
N VAL A 47 -13.42 -9.41 -0.19
CA VAL A 47 -14.04 -10.11 0.94
C VAL A 47 -14.23 -9.13 2.08
N THR A 48 -15.47 -8.98 2.54
CA THR A 48 -15.82 -8.14 3.69
C THR A 48 -16.05 -9.00 4.93
N GLY A 49 -15.54 -8.57 6.09
CA GLY A 49 -15.73 -9.24 7.38
C GLY A 49 -14.47 -9.92 7.88
N THR A 50 -14.63 -10.93 8.76
CA THR A 50 -13.52 -11.69 9.31
C THR A 50 -13.03 -12.71 8.30
N VAL A 51 -11.74 -12.64 7.95
CA VAL A 51 -11.11 -13.53 6.97
C VAL A 51 -10.05 -14.40 7.64
N SER A 52 -9.87 -15.65 7.18
CA SER A 52 -8.79 -16.52 7.67
C SER A 52 -7.42 -15.96 7.29
N GLY A 53 -6.49 -15.98 8.25
CA GLY A 53 -5.25 -15.23 8.15
C GLY A 53 -4.18 -15.86 7.25
N ASP A 54 -3.72 -15.07 6.27
CA ASP A 54 -2.42 -15.23 5.62
C ASP A 54 -1.43 -14.27 6.30
N TYR A 55 -0.87 -14.72 7.43
CA TYR A 55 -0.07 -13.89 8.31
C TYR A 55 1.23 -13.41 7.66
N ASP A 56 1.85 -14.24 6.83
CA ASP A 56 3.09 -13.89 6.11
C ASP A 56 2.86 -12.69 5.18
N ARG A 57 1.71 -12.63 4.50
CA ARG A 57 1.35 -11.50 3.64
C ARG A 57 1.02 -10.24 4.41
N ILE A 58 0.33 -10.35 5.55
CA ILE A 58 0.12 -9.21 6.43
C ILE A 58 1.46 -8.66 6.94
N GLU A 59 2.39 -9.53 7.31
CA GLU A 59 3.72 -9.08 7.74
C GLU A 59 4.45 -8.31 6.63
N LEU A 60 4.34 -8.76 5.37
CA LEU A 60 4.87 -8.02 4.23
C LEU A 60 4.20 -6.65 4.06
N LEU A 61 2.87 -6.58 4.10
CA LEU A 61 2.14 -5.31 4.01
C LEU A 61 2.49 -4.36 5.16
N LEU A 62 2.56 -4.88 6.39
CA LEU A 62 2.93 -4.12 7.58
C LEU A 62 4.41 -3.71 7.58
N SER A 63 5.31 -4.46 6.94
CA SER A 63 6.71 -4.06 6.81
C SER A 63 6.89 -2.80 5.96
N GLN A 64 5.91 -2.48 5.12
CA GLN A 64 5.91 -1.29 4.25
C GLN A 64 5.29 -0.07 4.92
N ILE A 65 4.59 -0.24 6.06
CA ILE A 65 3.90 0.87 6.73
C ILE A 65 4.90 1.83 7.37
N LYS A 66 4.76 3.12 7.06
CA LYS A 66 5.59 4.19 7.66
C LYS A 66 4.86 4.95 8.78
N THR A 67 3.61 4.59 9.06
CA THR A 67 2.72 5.32 9.96
C THR A 67 2.54 4.65 11.33
N LEU A 68 3.06 3.43 11.51
CA LEU A 68 3.07 2.68 12.76
C LEU A 68 4.49 2.26 13.16
N ASP A 69 4.70 2.02 14.45
CA ASP A 69 5.89 1.36 14.99
C ASP A 69 5.73 -0.16 14.85
N ALA A 70 6.43 -0.74 13.86
CA ALA A 70 6.40 -2.17 13.58
C ALA A 70 6.79 -3.03 14.80
N SER A 71 7.64 -2.53 15.71
CA SER A 71 8.06 -3.27 16.92
C SER A 71 6.95 -3.42 17.96
N LYS A 72 5.84 -2.71 17.78
CA LYS A 72 4.69 -2.68 18.69
C LYS A 72 3.46 -3.37 18.11
N ILE A 73 3.55 -3.90 16.89
CA ILE A 73 2.50 -4.70 16.29
C ILE A 73 2.50 -6.07 16.97
N THR A 74 1.41 -6.37 17.67
CA THR A 74 1.20 -7.64 18.37
C THR A 74 0.38 -8.61 17.50
N GLU A 75 0.35 -9.88 17.88
CA GLU A 75 -0.54 -10.87 17.23
C GLU A 75 -2.02 -10.46 17.33
N GLU A 76 -2.46 -9.86 18.45
CA GLU A 76 -3.82 -9.31 18.58
C GLU A 76 -4.11 -8.23 17.53
N ILE A 77 -3.13 -7.37 17.21
CA ILE A 77 -3.28 -6.36 16.16
C ILE A 77 -3.41 -7.05 14.80
N LYS A 78 -2.57 -8.06 14.51
CA LYS A 78 -2.61 -8.81 13.25
C LYS A 78 -3.96 -9.53 13.07
N GLU A 79 -4.46 -10.19 14.11
CA GLU A 79 -5.77 -10.86 14.09
C GLU A 79 -6.90 -9.87 13.78
N LYS A 80 -6.90 -8.69 14.41
CA LYS A 80 -7.94 -7.67 14.17
C LYS A 80 -7.83 -7.00 12.80
N ILE A 81 -6.65 -6.97 12.18
CA ILE A 81 -6.51 -6.43 10.81
C ILE A 81 -7.34 -7.27 9.82
N PHE A 82 -7.53 -8.57 10.07
CA PHE A 82 -8.40 -9.43 9.24
C PHE A 82 -9.89 -9.19 9.46
N GLU A 83 -10.29 -8.30 10.37
CA GLU A 83 -11.67 -7.83 10.51
C GLU A 83 -11.83 -6.54 9.68
N GLY A 84 -12.15 -6.68 8.40
CA GLY A 84 -12.16 -5.54 7.49
C GLY A 84 -12.61 -5.85 6.07
N VAL A 85 -12.12 -5.07 5.11
CA VAL A 85 -12.19 -5.35 3.68
C VAL A 85 -10.84 -5.92 3.27
N VAL A 86 -10.83 -7.13 2.72
CA VAL A 86 -9.61 -7.80 2.23
C VAL A 86 -9.75 -8.01 0.74
N ILE A 87 -8.75 -7.56 -0.03
CA ILE A 87 -8.66 -7.86 -1.45
C ILE A 87 -7.72 -9.05 -1.61
N ARG A 88 -8.18 -10.04 -2.35
CA ARG A 88 -7.37 -11.18 -2.77
C ARG A 88 -7.15 -11.15 -4.27
N SER A 89 -5.92 -11.39 -4.71
CA SER A 89 -5.64 -11.75 -6.10
C SER A 89 -5.76 -13.25 -6.24
N GLU A 90 -6.56 -13.72 -7.18
CA GLU A 90 -6.49 -15.09 -7.67
C GLU A 90 -5.18 -15.21 -8.45
N ALA A 91 -4.37 -16.23 -8.15
CA ALA A 91 -3.22 -16.54 -8.98
C ALA A 91 -3.72 -16.96 -10.37
N GLU A 92 -3.02 -16.55 -11.43
CA GLU A 92 -3.36 -16.95 -12.81
C GLU A 92 -3.40 -18.49 -13.00
N THR A 93 -2.84 -19.25 -12.05
CA THR A 93 -2.90 -20.71 -12.00
C THR A 93 -3.81 -21.21 -10.88
N THR A 94 -4.81 -22.01 -11.24
CA THR A 94 -5.90 -22.56 -10.40
C THR A 94 -5.48 -23.45 -9.22
N GLU A 95 -4.19 -23.57 -8.91
CA GLU A 95 -3.65 -24.47 -7.89
C GLU A 95 -3.10 -23.73 -6.64
N GLU A 96 -3.05 -22.41 -6.65
CA GLU A 96 -2.57 -21.61 -5.51
C GLU A 96 -3.72 -20.88 -4.81
N ASP A 97 -3.69 -20.89 -3.47
CA ASP A 97 -4.68 -20.16 -2.66
C ASP A 97 -4.63 -18.65 -2.99
N PRO A 98 -5.79 -17.97 -3.13
CA PRO A 98 -5.82 -16.54 -3.45
C PRO A 98 -5.06 -15.70 -2.42
N TRP A 99 -4.16 -14.83 -2.89
CA TRP A 99 -3.24 -14.07 -2.04
C TRP A 99 -3.83 -12.74 -1.59
N ILE A 100 -3.60 -12.37 -0.34
CA ILE A 100 -3.97 -11.04 0.14
C ILE A 100 -3.06 -9.97 -0.47
N THR A 101 -3.65 -9.04 -1.20
CA THR A 101 -2.93 -7.92 -1.84
C THR A 101 -3.21 -6.58 -1.20
N SER A 102 -4.38 -6.43 -0.57
CA SER A 102 -4.78 -5.21 0.14
C SER A 102 -5.67 -5.51 1.33
N ILE A 103 -5.62 -4.63 2.32
CA ILE A 103 -6.53 -4.63 3.48
C ILE A 103 -6.91 -3.20 3.82
N ILE A 104 -8.21 -2.97 4.05
CA ILE A 104 -8.67 -1.85 4.86
C ILE A 104 -9.34 -2.39 6.12
N SER A 105 -8.87 -1.94 7.27
CA SER A 105 -9.46 -2.32 8.56
C SER A 105 -9.65 -1.12 9.47
N LEU A 106 -10.74 -1.15 10.25
CA LEU A 106 -10.99 -0.21 11.33
C LEU A 106 -10.73 -0.89 12.67
N LEU A 107 -9.64 -0.51 13.30
CA LEU A 107 -9.28 -1.07 14.59
C LEU A 107 -9.58 -0.06 15.72
N PRO A 108 -10.06 -0.50 16.88
CA PRO A 108 -10.24 0.39 18.02
C PRO A 108 -8.91 1.05 18.41
N TYR A 109 -8.92 2.37 18.63
CA TYR A 109 -7.74 3.12 19.06
C TYR A 109 -7.02 2.48 20.26
N PRO A 110 -7.70 1.99 21.32
CA PRO A 110 -7.02 1.36 22.45
C PRO A 110 -6.13 0.17 22.07
N VAL A 111 -6.46 -0.54 20.97
CA VAL A 111 -5.69 -1.68 20.48
C VAL A 111 -4.41 -1.22 19.79
N LEU A 112 -4.48 -0.15 18.97
CA LEU A 112 -3.33 0.39 18.26
C LEU A 112 -2.53 1.45 19.00
N ALA A 113 -3.01 1.95 20.13
CA ALA A 113 -2.45 3.15 20.77
C ALA A 113 -0.92 3.07 20.95
N LYS A 114 -0.41 1.89 21.31
CA LYS A 114 1.05 1.66 21.49
C LYS A 114 1.82 1.54 20.19
N ALA A 115 1.17 1.14 19.10
CA ALA A 115 1.75 1.02 17.77
C ALA A 115 1.72 2.32 16.97
N LEU A 116 0.95 3.33 17.39
CA LEU A 116 1.01 4.64 16.78
C LEU A 116 2.37 5.31 17.00
N LEU A 117 2.81 6.13 16.04
CA LEU A 117 4.03 6.93 16.23
C LEU A 117 3.86 7.96 17.38
N PRO A 118 4.94 8.38 18.08
CA PRO A 118 4.85 9.23 19.27
C PRO A 118 4.06 10.53 19.07
N ARG A 119 4.16 11.14 17.88
CA ARG A 119 3.40 12.36 17.55
C ARG A 119 1.91 12.10 17.45
N ALA A 120 1.49 11.00 16.80
CA ALA A 120 0.09 10.61 16.72
C ALA A 120 -0.47 10.29 18.11
N GLN A 121 0.27 9.54 18.94
CA GLN A 121 -0.10 9.29 20.34
C GLN A 121 -0.32 10.60 21.12
N LYS A 122 0.60 11.56 21.00
CA LYS A 122 0.50 12.86 21.68
C LYS A 122 -0.71 13.67 21.24
N GLU A 123 -1.07 13.62 19.96
CA GLU A 123 -2.22 14.34 19.42
C GLU A 123 -3.53 13.69 19.84
N MET A 124 -3.61 12.35 19.80
CA MET A 124 -4.77 11.61 20.30
C MET A 124 -4.97 11.81 21.81
N ALA A 125 -3.90 11.91 22.60
CA ALA A 125 -4.00 12.17 24.05
C ALA A 125 -4.63 13.52 24.44
N LYS A 126 -4.92 14.40 23.48
CA LYS A 126 -5.67 15.66 23.71
C LYS A 126 -7.18 15.46 23.76
N LEU A 127 -7.67 14.35 23.22
CA LEU A 127 -9.08 13.99 23.22
C LEU A 127 -9.50 13.50 24.62
N SER A 128 -10.79 13.58 24.90
CA SER A 128 -11.33 13.05 26.16
C SER A 128 -11.22 11.51 26.20
N PRO A 129 -11.19 10.89 27.40
CA PRO A 129 -11.17 9.43 27.53
C PRO A 129 -12.34 8.75 26.81
N GLU A 130 -13.54 9.35 26.85
CA GLU A 130 -14.75 8.87 26.19
C GLU A 130 -14.59 8.88 24.66
N GLU A 131 -14.04 9.96 24.09
CA GLU A 131 -13.73 10.03 22.66
C GLU A 131 -12.69 8.99 22.24
N LEU A 132 -11.70 8.71 23.09
CA LEU A 132 -10.63 7.74 22.79
C LEU A 132 -11.08 6.29 22.89
N GLU A 133 -12.04 5.98 23.78
CA GLU A 133 -12.63 4.65 23.90
C GLU A 133 -13.39 4.27 22.63
N ASP A 134 -14.09 5.24 22.04
CA ASP A 134 -14.87 5.06 20.82
C ASP A 134 -14.11 5.36 19.52
N ALA A 135 -12.92 5.96 19.61
CA ALA A 135 -12.10 6.26 18.44
C ALA A 135 -11.61 4.98 17.74
N GLN A 136 -11.53 5.05 16.43
CA GLN A 136 -11.02 3.99 15.57
C GLN A 136 -9.83 4.50 14.76
N VAL A 137 -8.97 3.58 14.33
CA VAL A 137 -7.84 3.85 13.44
C VAL A 137 -8.13 3.12 12.13
N LEU A 138 -8.19 3.87 11.04
CA LEU A 138 -8.31 3.34 9.68
C LEU A 138 -6.92 2.99 9.18
N LEU A 139 -6.67 1.69 9.03
CA LEU A 139 -5.50 1.18 8.33
C LEU A 139 -5.89 0.87 6.90
N SER A 140 -5.16 1.45 5.95
CA SER A 140 -5.21 1.10 4.53
C SER A 140 -3.83 0.60 4.14
N LEU A 141 -3.76 -0.65 3.69
CA LEU A 141 -2.54 -1.33 3.29
C LEU A 141 -2.76 -1.94 1.92
N ARG A 142 -1.83 -1.71 0.99
CA ARG A 142 -1.84 -2.41 -0.30
C ARG A 142 -0.45 -2.51 -0.90
N PHE A 143 -0.27 -3.51 -1.76
CA PHE A 143 0.83 -3.50 -2.70
C PHE A 143 0.59 -2.51 -3.83
N LYS A 144 1.68 -2.00 -4.43
CA LYS A 144 1.63 -0.97 -5.47
C LYS A 144 0.92 -1.42 -6.75
N ASN A 145 0.96 -2.71 -7.06
CA ASN A 145 0.42 -3.29 -8.29
C ASN A 145 -1.10 -3.55 -8.24
N VAL A 146 -1.78 -3.18 -7.15
CA VAL A 146 -3.23 -3.33 -7.06
C VAL A 146 -3.90 -2.28 -7.93
N PRO A 147 -4.77 -2.66 -8.89
CA PRO A 147 -5.43 -1.73 -9.80
C PRO A 147 -6.29 -0.69 -9.09
N GLU A 148 -6.36 0.51 -9.65
CA GLU A 148 -7.07 1.65 -9.08
C GLU A 148 -8.57 1.42 -8.90
N ASN A 149 -9.22 0.75 -9.86
CA ASN A 149 -10.63 0.41 -9.79
C ASN A 149 -10.92 -0.59 -8.65
N VAL A 150 -10.01 -1.54 -8.42
CA VAL A 150 -10.07 -2.49 -7.30
C VAL A 150 -9.89 -1.75 -5.96
N VAL A 151 -9.00 -0.75 -5.90
CA VAL A 151 -8.85 0.13 -4.73
C VAL A 151 -10.14 0.94 -4.49
N LEU A 152 -10.77 1.48 -5.54
CA LEU A 152 -12.04 2.18 -5.42
C LEU A 152 -13.13 1.28 -4.84
N GLU A 153 -13.30 0.08 -5.37
CA GLU A 153 -14.29 -0.88 -4.87
C GLU A 153 -14.03 -1.27 -3.40
N MET A 154 -12.76 -1.38 -3.01
CA MET A 154 -12.37 -1.59 -1.62
C MET A 154 -12.82 -0.44 -0.71
N PHE A 155 -12.58 0.82 -1.10
CA PHE A 155 -13.07 1.98 -0.34
C PHE A 155 -14.60 2.12 -0.38
N ALA A 156 -15.24 1.79 -1.50
CA ALA A 156 -16.70 1.80 -1.64
C ALA A 156 -17.40 0.72 -0.80
N SER A 157 -16.69 -0.37 -0.48
CA SER A 157 -17.15 -1.43 0.40
C SER A 157 -17.04 -1.06 1.88
N LEU A 158 -16.23 -0.04 2.22
CA LEU A 158 -16.03 0.35 3.61
C LEU A 158 -17.33 0.62 4.35
N PRO A 159 -18.28 1.44 3.87
CA PRO A 159 -19.51 1.75 4.62
C PRO A 159 -20.31 0.52 5.06
N GLN A 160 -20.18 -0.60 4.35
CA GLN A 160 -20.83 -1.86 4.70
C GLN A 160 -20.10 -2.60 5.86
N CYS A 161 -18.79 -2.37 5.99
CA CYS A 161 -17.92 -2.87 7.06
C CYS A 161 -17.81 -1.90 8.26
N LEU A 162 -18.06 -0.61 8.03
CA LEU A 162 -18.02 0.46 9.03
C LEU A 162 -19.16 0.25 10.05
N LYS A 163 -18.95 -0.61 11.07
CA LYS A 163 -19.69 -0.50 12.33
C LYS A 163 -19.13 0.66 13.17
N VAL A 164 -19.01 1.82 12.54
CA VAL A 164 -18.55 3.05 13.20
C VAL A 164 -19.66 3.46 14.14
N LYS A 165 -19.37 3.55 15.44
CA LYS A 165 -20.33 4.12 16.38
C LYS A 165 -20.68 5.52 15.91
N LYS A 166 -21.95 5.89 15.97
CA LYS A 166 -22.39 7.24 15.61
C LYS A 166 -21.55 8.25 16.39
N HIS A 167 -20.92 9.19 15.68
CA HIS A 167 -20.00 10.22 16.22
C HIS A 167 -18.60 9.73 16.63
N ALA A 168 -18.23 8.47 16.37
CA ALA A 168 -16.86 8.02 16.58
C ALA A 168 -15.88 8.76 15.65
N LEU A 169 -14.72 9.09 16.20
CA LEU A 169 -13.62 9.69 15.47
C LEU A 169 -12.79 8.59 14.79
N ILE A 170 -12.44 8.80 13.53
CA ILE A 170 -11.59 7.89 12.76
C ILE A 170 -10.26 8.58 12.51
N LEU A 171 -9.18 8.04 13.09
CA LEU A 171 -7.82 8.45 12.79
C LEU A 171 -7.36 7.74 11.51
N PHE A 172 -7.06 8.52 10.48
CA PHE A 172 -6.37 8.04 9.28
C PHE A 172 -4.96 8.64 9.23
N LEU A 173 -3.95 7.81 9.00
CA LEU A 173 -2.56 8.25 8.89
C LEU A 173 -2.07 8.04 7.46
N SER A 174 -1.70 9.12 6.80
CA SER A 174 -1.09 9.10 5.47
C SER A 174 0.41 9.36 5.60
N ALA A 175 1.23 8.47 5.05
CA ALA A 175 2.64 8.72 4.88
C ALA A 175 2.86 9.44 3.55
N GLU A 176 3.52 10.59 3.57
CA GLU A 176 3.74 11.43 2.40
C GLU A 176 5.22 11.77 2.22
N ALA A 177 5.70 11.70 0.98
CA ALA A 177 7.03 12.16 0.58
C ALA A 177 6.95 13.60 0.03
N PRO A 178 8.07 14.35 -0.08
CA PRO A 178 8.10 15.56 -0.89
C PRO A 178 7.72 15.27 -2.35
N LEU A 179 7.08 16.23 -3.02
CA LEU A 179 6.83 16.11 -4.45
C LEU A 179 8.15 16.12 -5.22
N ASP A 180 8.39 15.07 -6.01
CA ASP A 180 9.47 15.02 -6.99
C ASP A 180 8.91 14.66 -8.39
N PRO A 181 9.70 14.86 -9.47
CA PRO A 181 9.24 14.65 -10.84
C PRO A 181 8.81 13.22 -11.18
N ASP A 182 9.25 12.21 -10.42
CA ASP A 182 8.87 10.82 -10.68
C ASP A 182 7.55 10.47 -9.98
N HIS A 183 7.33 10.98 -8.76
CA HIS A 183 6.02 10.91 -8.11
C HIS A 183 4.94 11.69 -8.88
N GLU A 184 5.29 12.82 -9.49
CA GLU A 184 4.37 13.58 -10.34
C GLU A 184 3.92 12.75 -11.56
N LYS A 185 4.83 12.02 -12.21
CA LYS A 185 4.49 11.11 -13.31
C LYS A 185 3.61 9.95 -12.85
N GLU A 186 3.91 9.34 -11.69
CA GLU A 186 3.12 8.25 -11.12
C GLU A 186 1.67 8.72 -10.89
N LEU A 187 1.50 9.92 -10.32
CA LEU A 187 0.18 10.48 -10.10
C LEU A 187 -0.54 10.85 -11.40
N GLN A 188 0.15 11.44 -12.36
CA GLN A 188 -0.47 11.83 -13.62
C GLN A 188 -0.79 10.61 -14.49
N SER A 189 -0.10 9.50 -14.28
CA SER A 189 -0.45 8.20 -14.85
C SER A 189 -1.69 7.61 -14.17
N ALA A 190 -1.78 7.67 -12.84
CA ALA A 190 -2.93 7.15 -12.10
C ALA A 190 -4.18 8.07 -12.23
N PHE A 191 -3.96 9.37 -12.36
CA PHE A 191 -4.98 10.41 -12.38
C PHE A 191 -4.67 11.50 -13.42
N PRO A 192 -4.85 11.23 -14.72
CA PRO A 192 -4.47 12.15 -15.79
C PRO A 192 -5.20 13.51 -15.76
N ASP A 193 -6.44 13.53 -15.27
CA ASP A 193 -7.26 14.76 -15.19
C ASP A 193 -7.07 15.54 -13.89
N LEU A 194 -6.23 15.03 -12.99
CA LEU A 194 -5.94 15.69 -11.72
C LEU A 194 -5.08 16.93 -11.95
N GLN A 195 -5.63 18.09 -11.60
CA GLN A 195 -4.90 19.35 -11.67
C GLN A 195 -3.84 19.42 -10.57
N MET A 196 -2.57 19.18 -10.91
CA MET A 196 -1.42 19.21 -10.00
C MET A 196 -1.29 20.50 -9.19
N ALA A 197 -1.76 21.64 -9.72
CA ALA A 197 -1.80 22.92 -9.01
C ALA A 197 -2.66 22.91 -7.72
N LYS A 198 -3.50 21.88 -7.52
CA LYS A 198 -4.30 21.69 -6.30
C LYS A 198 -3.60 20.87 -5.22
N LEU A 199 -2.44 20.29 -5.54
CA LEU A 199 -1.66 19.48 -4.62
C LEU A 199 -0.73 20.36 -3.79
N LYS A 200 -0.56 19.98 -2.53
CA LYS A 200 0.42 20.63 -1.66
C LYS A 200 1.81 20.06 -1.95
N ASP A 201 2.84 20.59 -1.31
CA ASP A 201 4.27 20.24 -1.48
C ASP A 201 4.63 18.75 -1.22
N THR A 202 3.64 17.90 -0.97
CA THR A 202 3.80 16.52 -0.49
C THR A 202 2.86 15.55 -1.19
N PHE A 203 3.37 14.35 -1.42
CA PHE A 203 2.77 13.27 -2.17
C PHE A 203 2.50 12.05 -1.28
N PRO A 204 1.26 11.55 -1.19
CA PRO A 204 0.99 10.37 -0.41
C PRO A 204 1.60 9.12 -1.02
N HIS A 205 2.02 8.19 -0.16
CA HIS A 205 2.58 6.92 -0.59
C HIS A 205 1.59 6.10 -1.41
N TYR A 206 0.30 6.25 -1.11
CA TYR A 206 -0.80 5.68 -1.88
C TYR A 206 -1.52 6.81 -2.67
N PRO A 207 -1.46 6.80 -4.01
CA PRO A 207 -1.99 7.86 -4.86
C PRO A 207 -3.44 8.27 -4.54
N GLU A 208 -4.32 7.33 -4.19
CA GLU A 208 -5.73 7.59 -3.83
C GLU A 208 -5.90 8.49 -2.60
N GLU A 209 -4.91 8.58 -1.71
CA GLU A 209 -4.98 9.45 -0.54
C GLU A 209 -4.87 10.93 -0.92
N VAL A 210 -4.48 11.23 -2.16
CA VAL A 210 -4.48 12.60 -2.70
C VAL A 210 -5.88 13.23 -2.62
N PHE A 211 -6.91 12.40 -2.63
CA PHE A 211 -8.30 12.84 -2.52
C PHE A 211 -8.62 13.48 -1.17
N PHE A 212 -7.86 13.19 -0.11
CA PHE A 212 -7.97 13.96 1.14
C PHE A 212 -7.55 15.42 0.94
N GLN A 213 -6.50 15.66 0.14
CA GLN A 213 -6.03 17.02 -0.15
C GLN A 213 -7.03 17.79 -1.01
N ILE A 214 -7.54 17.18 -2.09
CA ILE A 214 -8.44 17.87 -3.03
C ILE A 214 -9.85 18.04 -2.47
N SER A 215 -10.29 17.13 -1.60
CA SER A 215 -11.56 17.25 -0.85
C SER A 215 -11.49 18.32 0.26
N LYS A 216 -10.36 19.02 0.38
CA LYS A 216 -10.10 20.06 1.39
C LYS A 216 -10.20 19.54 2.83
N ILE A 217 -10.05 18.23 3.03
CA ILE A 217 -9.98 17.62 4.35
C ILE A 217 -8.61 18.00 4.93
N LYS A 218 -8.61 18.73 6.04
CA LYS A 218 -7.37 19.21 6.65
C LYS A 218 -6.82 18.15 7.60
N PRO A 219 -5.51 17.91 7.60
CA PRO A 219 -4.90 17.07 8.63
C PRO A 219 -5.06 17.76 9.99
N GLY A 220 -5.39 16.99 11.02
CA GLY A 220 -5.38 17.44 12.41
C GLY A 220 -3.96 17.66 12.92
N PHE A 221 -2.98 16.93 12.37
CA PHE A 221 -1.57 17.12 12.67
C PHE A 221 -0.65 16.64 11.53
N VAL A 222 0.59 17.11 11.57
CA VAL A 222 1.69 16.64 10.71
C VAL A 222 2.88 16.27 11.59
N SER A 223 3.55 15.19 11.23
CA SER A 223 4.74 14.63 11.88
C SER A 223 5.81 14.30 10.84
N GLY A 224 7.06 14.13 11.26
CA GLY A 224 8.16 13.74 10.37
C GLY A 224 8.98 14.93 9.87
N SER A 225 9.95 14.62 9.01
CA SER A 225 10.91 15.59 8.46
C SER A 225 11.27 15.21 7.04
N GLY A 226 11.46 16.20 6.17
CA GLY A 226 12.12 16.08 4.87
C GLY A 226 11.61 14.90 4.03
N GLU A 227 12.29 13.76 4.15
CA GLU A 227 12.11 12.55 3.34
C GLU A 227 10.77 11.83 3.54
N CYS A 228 10.14 11.96 4.70
CA CYS A 228 8.82 11.38 4.97
C CYS A 228 8.09 12.18 6.03
N MET A 229 6.90 12.64 5.69
CA MET A 229 5.92 13.24 6.59
C MET A 229 4.79 12.26 6.85
N VAL A 230 4.22 12.31 8.04
CA VAL A 230 2.99 11.58 8.38
C VAL A 230 1.92 12.62 8.69
N LYS A 231 0.86 12.65 7.88
CA LYS A 231 -0.32 13.47 8.11
C LYS A 231 -1.38 12.64 8.81
N GLY A 232 -1.86 13.13 9.94
CA GLY A 232 -2.97 12.53 10.66
C GLY A 232 -4.26 13.27 10.39
N TYR A 233 -5.23 12.59 9.79
CA TYR A 233 -6.57 13.09 9.54
C TYR A 233 -7.51 12.55 10.61
N LEU A 234 -8.23 13.45 11.28
CA LEU A 234 -9.25 13.11 12.25
C LEU A 234 -10.60 13.25 11.54
N LEU A 235 -11.15 12.11 11.12
CA LEU A 235 -12.32 12.03 10.26
C LEU A 235 -13.57 11.71 11.07
N THR A 236 -14.69 12.26 10.61
CA THR A 236 -16.02 11.75 10.94
C THR A 236 -16.49 10.82 9.83
N GLU A 237 -17.58 10.08 10.08
CA GLU A 237 -18.30 9.31 9.06
C GLU A 237 -18.64 10.16 7.82
N ASP A 238 -19.09 11.40 8.02
CA ASP A 238 -19.38 12.35 6.93
C ASP A 238 -18.12 12.70 6.13
N SER A 239 -16.99 12.97 6.81
CA SER A 239 -15.74 13.33 6.14
C SER A 239 -15.17 12.16 5.34
N LEU A 240 -15.29 10.95 5.87
CA LEU A 240 -14.92 9.72 5.16
C LEU A 240 -15.83 9.49 3.95
N SER A 241 -17.13 9.74 4.08
CA SER A 241 -18.09 9.63 2.98
C SER A 241 -17.80 10.64 1.86
N VAL A 242 -17.40 11.87 2.19
CA VAL A 242 -16.97 12.88 1.21
C VAL A 242 -15.74 12.41 0.45
N PHE A 243 -14.76 11.82 1.14
CA PHE A 243 -13.57 11.25 0.50
C PHE A 243 -13.91 10.09 -0.45
N ILE A 244 -14.70 9.11 0.02
CA ILE A 244 -15.13 7.96 -0.81
C ILE A 244 -15.90 8.44 -2.03
N LYS A 245 -16.79 9.42 -1.85
CA LYS A 245 -17.53 10.02 -2.96
C LYS A 245 -16.59 10.70 -3.96
N ALA A 246 -15.60 11.46 -3.50
CA ALA A 246 -14.67 12.14 -4.39
C ALA A 246 -13.82 11.15 -5.21
N LEU A 247 -13.41 10.03 -4.62
CA LEU A 247 -12.77 8.92 -5.34
C LEU A 247 -13.71 8.34 -6.41
N LYS A 248 -14.94 8.02 -6.01
CA LYS A 248 -15.96 7.45 -6.90
C LYS A 248 -16.27 8.37 -8.07
N ASP A 249 -16.55 9.64 -7.78
CA ASP A 249 -16.85 10.66 -8.79
C ASP A 249 -15.69 10.83 -9.79
N TYR A 250 -14.43 10.57 -9.40
CA TYR A 250 -13.29 10.65 -10.31
C TYR A 250 -13.21 9.44 -11.25
N TYR A 251 -13.35 8.23 -10.71
CA TYR A 251 -13.20 7.00 -11.48
C TYR A 251 -14.45 6.61 -12.28
N GLU A 252 -15.63 7.13 -11.94
CA GLU A 252 -16.89 6.86 -12.66
C GLU A 252 -17.25 7.94 -13.71
N THR A 253 -16.51 9.05 -13.77
CA THR A 253 -16.67 10.02 -14.87
C THR A 253 -16.00 9.52 -16.15
N GLU A 254 -16.64 8.55 -16.80
CA GLU A 254 -16.49 8.24 -18.23
C GLU A 254 -17.72 8.70 -19.03
#